data_AF-A0A376MRV8-F1
#
_entry.id   AF-A0A376MRV8-F1
#
_cell.length_a   1.000
_cell.length_b   1.000
_cell.length_c   1.000
_cell.angle_alpha   90.00
_cell.angle_beta   90.00
_cell.angle_gamma   90.00
#
_symmetry.space_group_name_H-M   'P 1'
#
loop_
_entity.id
_entity.type
_entity.pdbx_description
1 polymer ?
#
loop_
_entity_poly.entity_id
_entity_poly.type
_entity_poly.pdbx_seq_one_letter_code
_entity_poly.pdbx_strand_id
1 'polypeptide(L)' 'MAMKGDIDLEPFVTHTMSLDEINDAFDLMHEGKSIRTVIRY' A
#
# COMPACT_ATOMS: atom_id res chain seq x y z
N MET A 1 -9.23 4.41 14.19
CA MET A 1 -8.64 5.75 14.36
C MET A 1 -7.36 5.62 15.19
N ALA A 2 -6.25 5.19 14.59
CA ALA A 2 -4.95 5.21 15.23
C ALA A 2 -4.08 6.23 14.49
N MET A 3 -4.37 7.52 14.73
CA MET A 3 -3.41 8.58 14.48
C MET A 3 -3.07 9.17 15.84
N LYS A 4 -2.00 8.65 16.42
CA LYS A 4 -1.38 9.20 17.62
C LYS A 4 0.11 9.31 17.31
N GLY A 5 0.52 10.52 16.92
CA GLY A 5 1.89 10.87 16.52
C GLY A 5 2.01 11.04 15.00
N ASP A 6 2.29 12.26 14.55
CA ASP A 6 2.42 12.69 13.16
C ASP A 6 3.55 11.97 12.40
N ILE A 7 3.34 10.70 12.07
CA ILE A 7 4.16 10.01 11.09
C ILE A 7 3.47 10.22 9.75
N ASP A 8 4.08 11.03 8.90
CA ASP A 8 3.64 11.16 7.53
C ASP A 8 3.85 9.82 6.82
N LEU A 9 2.74 9.18 6.48
CA LEU A 9 2.70 7.87 5.88
C LEU A 9 2.68 7.93 4.36
N GLU A 10 2.43 9.11 3.77
CA GLU A 10 2.35 9.31 2.33
C GLU A 10 3.68 9.00 1.61
N PRO A 11 4.86 9.39 2.13
CA PRO A 11 6.14 9.11 1.47
C PRO A 11 6.47 7.62 1.34
N PHE A 12 5.81 6.76 2.13
CA PHE A 12 6.04 5.31 2.10
C PHE A 12 5.14 4.59 1.10
N VAL A 13 4.13 5.26 0.53
CA VAL A 13 3.23 4.67 -0.46
C VAL A 13 3.93 4.61 -1.81
N THR A 14 4.25 3.39 -2.29
CA THR A 14 4.87 3.19 -3.60
C THR A 14 3.88 2.79 -4.68
N HIS A 15 2.74 2.23 -4.30
CA HIS A 15 1.71 1.79 -5.23
C HIS A 15 0.31 2.19 -4.76
N THR A 16 -0.54 2.58 -5.70
CA THR A 16 -1.98 2.75 -5.51
C THR A 16 -2.68 1.94 -6.58
N MET A 17 -3.55 1.04 -6.18
CA MET A 17 -4.20 0.06 -7.06
C MET A 17 -5.69 -0.04 -6.71
N SER A 18 -6.50 -0.54 -7.62
CA SER A 18 -7.93 -0.78 -7.35
C SER A 18 -8.16 -2.16 -6.75
N LEU A 19 -9.35 -2.39 -6.19
CA LEU A 19 -9.68 -3.65 -5.50
C LEU A 19 -9.66 -4.88 -6.43
N ASP A 20 -9.95 -4.69 -7.71
CA ASP A 20 -9.84 -5.74 -8.74
C ASP A 20 -8.41 -6.20 -8.99
N GLU A 21 -7.41 -5.38 -8.68
CA GLU A 21 -5.98 -5.68 -8.85
C GLU A 21 -5.34 -6.24 -7.56
N ILE A 22 -6.15 -6.71 -6.61
CA ILE A 22 -5.65 -7.11 -5.27
C ILE A 22 -4.64 -8.25 -5.32
N ASN A 23 -4.77 -9.17 -6.28
CA ASN A 23 -3.82 -10.29 -6.42
C ASN A 23 -2.44 -9.80 -6.85
N ASP A 24 -2.38 -8.86 -7.80
CA ASP A 24 -1.13 -8.27 -8.26
C ASP A 24 -0.43 -7.50 -7.12
N ALA A 25 -1.22 -6.83 -6.27
CA ALA A 25 -0.69 -6.19 -5.05
C ALA A 25 -0.05 -7.21 -4.10
N PHE A 26 -0.62 -8.40 -3.95
CA PHE A 26 -0.03 -9.48 -3.16
C PHE A 26 1.25 -10.04 -3.80
N ASP A 27 1.28 -10.21 -5.11
CA ASP A 27 2.48 -10.71 -5.82
C ASP A 27 3.65 -9.74 -5.64
N LEU A 28 3.42 -8.43 -5.82
CA LEU A 28 4.43 -7.40 -5.60
C LEU A 28 4.94 -7.36 -4.15
N MET A 29 4.09 -7.67 -3.18
CA MET A 29 4.49 -7.77 -1.77
C MET A 29 5.37 -9.00 -1.53
N HIS A 30 5.02 -10.16 -2.08
CA HIS A 30 5.82 -11.40 -1.94
C HIS A 30 7.17 -11.30 -2.64
N GLU A 31 7.24 -10.59 -3.76
CA GLU A 31 8.49 -10.35 -4.50
C GLU A 31 9.36 -9.25 -3.86
N GLY A 32 8.87 -8.56 -2.83
CA GLY A 32 9.58 -7.44 -2.21
C GLY A 32 9.68 -6.19 -3.09
N LYS A 33 8.82 -6.08 -4.11
CA LYS A 33 8.75 -4.94 -5.05
C LYS A 33 7.84 -3.82 -4.56
N SER A 34 7.12 -4.03 -3.46
CA SER A 34 6.30 -3.00 -2.81
C SER A 34 6.80 -2.70 -1.40
N ILE A 35 6.87 -1.41 -1.06
CA ILE A 35 7.08 -0.94 0.31
C ILE A 35 5.71 -0.78 0.97
N ARG A 36 4.75 -0.16 0.26
CA ARG A 36 3.35 -0.05 0.68
C ARG A 36 2.44 0.18 -0.51
N THR A 37 1.41 -0.65 -0.61
CA THR A 37 0.33 -0.50 -1.58
C THR A 37 -0.94 0.01 -0.89
N VAL A 38 -1.62 0.99 -1.48
CA VAL A 38 -2.96 1.45 -1.05
C VAL A 38 -4.00 0.95 -2.03
N ILE A 39 -5.03 0.26 -1.53
CA ILE A 39 -6.15 -0.22 -2.35
C ILE A 39 -7.32 0.76 -2.26
N ARG A 40 -7.88 1.12 -3.43
CA ARG A 40 -9.07 1.97 -3.56
C ARG A 40 -10.26 1.16 -4.08
N TYR A 41 -11.47 1.55 -3.66
CA TYR A 41 -12.75 0.93 -4.05
C TYR A 41 -13.45 1.69 -5.18
#